data_AF-A0A6S7G9X1-F1
#
_entry.id   AF-A0A6S7G9X1-F1
#
_cell.length_a   1.000
_cell.length_b   1.000
_cell.length_c   1.000
_cell.angle_alpha   90.00
_cell.angle_beta   90.00
_cell.angle_gamma   90.00
#
_symmetry.space_group_name_H-M   'P 1'
#
loop_
_entity.id
_entity.type
_entity.pdbx_description
1 polymer ?
#
loop_
_entity_poly.entity_id
_entity_poly.type
_entity_poly.pdbx_seq_one_letter_code
_entity_poly.pdbx_strand_id
1 'polypeptide(L)'
;MSLANQYWPTRSKVANISPLAKIDVSTEYPDFRGINVTTVIARKNSRSVRLQTKDKDKKKLGRLAGLAIEAGFNWVEYTDSKYIRASVIPDACQTAMDLVFVLDNSGTVGVENFEKVKDFVKRVINVFNIGADGTHVSVVTYGTYTHIEFNLVKYFTKNELRNAVDDIKYNGSLTYTGEALNTVRQKVFTASAGMRNDYDIPKILLLLTDGFSNGIKPLEPANQLRDLGVSIFSIGVGPSVSQSELKEIASDPDRDHVFTLSSFNQLTSFVDRVSYVSCSEGSLINSCKGAETTVERGSFKYFRTTFDVITKDEVSIEVRDLTGLSHLYASATSKNPGPLDSAGVKNEEDTNPRTVSVTVNNVTKAVYVAVQGQKDTNKFRLSFWDNLFVNSGTFQVNVTEGLDPHEIITLNMVQHSYNLEFMISDGDKSLFSVGKSNSVPKLSTLVKLDYETSPKYSVVVVAQDLANQCHKSRALVKINVIGQNDNARKVLIIAFFFFNTKTTSLSLCGIIWVRC
;
A
#
# COMPACT_ATOMS: atom_id res chain seq x y z
N MET A 1 -10.22 2.32 -25.27
CA MET A 1 -10.56 3.30 -24.22
C MET A 1 -11.94 3.89 -24.50
N SER A 2 -12.92 3.63 -23.65
CA SER A 2 -13.55 4.68 -22.86
C SER A 2 -14.07 4.01 -21.59
N LEU A 3 -14.05 4.77 -20.50
CA LEU A 3 -14.43 4.39 -19.15
C LEU A 3 -15.65 3.47 -19.09
N ALA A 4 -15.65 2.64 -18.05
CA ALA A 4 -16.85 2.34 -17.28
C ALA A 4 -18.09 1.89 -18.07
N ASN A 5 -18.49 0.66 -17.81
CA ASN A 5 -19.77 0.56 -17.13
C ASN A 5 -19.55 -0.18 -15.82
N GLN A 6 -19.14 0.63 -14.84
CA GLN A 6 -19.92 0.82 -13.63
C GLN A 6 -20.23 -0.48 -12.89
N TYR A 7 -19.55 -0.70 -11.75
CA TYR A 7 -20.03 -1.54 -10.65
C TYR A 7 -20.51 -2.95 -11.06
N TRP A 8 -19.70 -4.00 -10.86
CA TRP A 8 -20.23 -5.38 -10.83
C TRP A 8 -21.43 -5.39 -9.85
N PRO A 9 -22.71 -5.70 -10.22
CA PRO A 9 -23.17 -7.07 -10.55
C PRO A 9 -24.48 -7.19 -11.41
N THR A 10 -24.92 -8.44 -11.66
CA THR A 10 -26.29 -8.88 -12.07
C THR A 10 -26.95 -8.30 -13.33
N ARG A 11 -26.76 -8.97 -14.47
CA ARG A 11 -27.83 -9.55 -15.30
C ARG A 11 -27.17 -10.24 -16.48
N SER A 12 -27.61 -11.46 -16.76
CA SER A 12 -27.38 -12.13 -18.02
C SER A 12 -27.80 -11.23 -19.18
N LYS A 13 -26.85 -10.55 -19.81
CA LYS A 13 -26.91 -10.30 -21.24
C LYS A 13 -25.89 -11.23 -21.86
N VAL A 14 -26.39 -12.16 -22.65
CA VAL A 14 -25.65 -12.71 -23.77
C VAL A 14 -25.15 -11.49 -24.53
N ALA A 15 -23.90 -11.10 -24.29
CA ALA A 15 -23.23 -10.20 -25.20
C ALA A 15 -23.12 -11.02 -26.48
N ASN A 16 -24.01 -10.74 -27.44
CA ASN A 16 -23.61 -10.82 -28.83
C ASN A 16 -22.38 -9.93 -28.93
N ILE A 17 -21.21 -10.53 -28.73
CA ILE A 17 -19.93 -9.96 -29.10
C ILE A 17 -19.92 -10.00 -30.62
N SER A 18 -20.71 -9.11 -31.22
CA SER A 18 -20.45 -8.68 -32.59
C SER A 18 -19.07 -8.03 -32.57
N PRO A 19 -18.24 -8.34 -33.57
CA PRO A 19 -16.80 -8.11 -33.54
C PRO A 19 -16.54 -6.62 -33.66
N LEU A 20 -16.40 -5.91 -32.54
CA LEU A 20 -16.03 -4.49 -32.60
C LEU A 20 -14.51 -4.32 -32.61
N ALA A 21 -14.13 -3.68 -33.72
CA ALA A 21 -12.93 -2.93 -34.02
C ALA A 21 -11.60 -3.70 -33.91
N LYS A 22 -11.04 -3.97 -35.10
CA LYS A 22 -9.59 -3.96 -35.32
C LYS A 22 -9.02 -2.70 -34.65
N ILE A 23 -8.39 -2.85 -33.50
CA ILE A 23 -7.44 -1.84 -33.04
C ILE A 23 -6.21 -2.07 -33.91
N ASP A 24 -6.05 -1.23 -34.93
CA ASP A 24 -4.82 -1.21 -35.71
C ASP A 24 -3.76 -0.46 -34.88
N VAL A 25 -3.04 -1.21 -34.05
CA VAL A 25 -1.97 -0.71 -33.18
C VAL A 25 -0.76 -0.20 -34.01
N SER A 26 -0.80 -0.32 -35.34
CA SER A 26 0.32 0.01 -36.24
C SER A 26 0.59 1.51 -36.39
N THR A 27 -0.37 2.38 -36.08
CA THR A 27 -0.25 3.82 -36.29
C THR A 27 0.39 4.57 -35.11
N GLU A 28 0.34 4.03 -33.90
CA GLU A 28 0.90 4.69 -32.70
C GLU A 28 2.24 4.08 -32.23
N TYR A 29 2.57 2.86 -32.67
CA TYR A 29 3.80 2.19 -32.25
C TYR A 29 4.40 1.38 -33.42
N PRO A 30 5.48 1.84 -34.06
CA PRO A 30 6.05 1.19 -35.25
C PRO A 30 6.56 -0.25 -35.01
N ASP A 31 6.75 -0.64 -33.75
CA ASP A 31 7.16 -1.99 -33.33
C ASP A 31 6.01 -3.02 -33.35
N PHE A 32 4.77 -2.64 -33.70
CA PHE A 32 3.58 -3.50 -33.65
C PHE A 32 3.21 -4.15 -35.00
N ARG A 33 4.07 -4.04 -36.03
CA ARG A 33 3.83 -4.70 -37.33
C ARG A 33 3.84 -6.23 -37.20
N GLY A 34 2.71 -6.86 -37.53
CA GLY A 34 2.62 -8.31 -37.80
C GLY A 34 1.93 -9.17 -36.72
N ILE A 35 1.42 -8.59 -35.63
CA ILE A 35 0.72 -9.34 -34.58
C ILE A 35 -0.76 -8.97 -34.58
N ASN A 36 -1.53 -9.63 -35.44
CA ASN A 36 -2.99 -9.59 -35.34
C ASN A 36 -3.44 -10.51 -34.19
N VAL A 37 -3.77 -9.95 -33.03
CA VAL A 37 -4.41 -10.70 -31.93
C VAL A 37 -5.87 -10.90 -32.30
N THR A 38 -6.30 -12.15 -32.48
CA THR A 38 -7.62 -12.43 -33.10
C THR A 38 -8.65 -12.94 -32.12
N THR A 39 -8.27 -13.25 -30.88
CA THR A 39 -9.23 -13.79 -29.92
C THR A 39 -8.80 -13.55 -28.49
N VAL A 40 -9.54 -12.70 -27.78
CA VAL A 40 -9.58 -12.66 -26.30
C VAL A 40 -10.75 -13.55 -25.90
N ILE A 41 -10.48 -14.80 -25.51
CA ILE A 41 -11.53 -15.65 -24.93
C ILE A 41 -11.53 -15.40 -23.43
N ALA A 42 -12.31 -14.42 -22.99
CA ALA A 42 -12.71 -14.31 -21.59
C ALA A 42 -13.85 -15.31 -21.36
N ARG A 43 -13.56 -16.41 -20.66
CA ARG A 43 -14.63 -17.29 -20.18
C ARG A 43 -15.22 -16.69 -18.92
N LYS A 44 -16.54 -16.79 -18.77
CA LYS A 44 -17.32 -16.25 -17.64
C LYS A 44 -16.80 -16.65 -16.24
N ASN A 45 -15.96 -17.71 -16.16
CA ASN A 45 -15.41 -18.28 -14.93
C ASN A 45 -13.89 -18.58 -15.03
N SER A 46 -13.11 -17.90 -15.88
CA SER A 46 -11.66 -18.15 -15.98
C SER A 46 -10.86 -16.94 -15.53
N ARG A 47 -9.93 -17.19 -14.60
CA ARG A 47 -8.98 -16.23 -14.01
C ARG A 47 -7.86 -15.79 -14.96
N SER A 48 -8.01 -15.98 -16.26
CA SER A 48 -6.99 -15.63 -17.25
C SER A 48 -7.65 -15.44 -18.61
N VAL A 49 -7.16 -14.48 -19.40
CA VAL A 49 -7.49 -14.39 -20.82
C VAL A 49 -6.55 -15.29 -21.61
N ARG A 50 -7.13 -16.07 -22.52
CA ARG A 50 -6.34 -16.77 -23.54
C ARG A 50 -5.99 -15.78 -24.64
N LEU A 51 -4.70 -15.55 -24.87
CA LEU A 51 -4.20 -14.74 -25.98
C LEU A 51 -3.53 -15.65 -27.02
N GLN A 52 -3.90 -15.48 -28.29
CA GLN A 52 -3.39 -16.27 -29.39
C GLN A 52 -3.13 -15.39 -30.62
N THR A 53 -2.01 -15.63 -31.30
CA THR A 53 -1.74 -14.99 -32.60
C THR A 53 -2.65 -15.56 -33.68
N LYS A 54 -3.02 -14.74 -34.67
CA LYS A 54 -3.92 -15.15 -35.77
C LYS A 54 -3.47 -16.40 -36.52
N ASP A 55 -2.17 -16.51 -36.75
CA ASP A 55 -1.52 -17.62 -37.44
C ASP A 55 -1.28 -18.85 -36.54
N LYS A 56 -1.51 -18.71 -35.23
CA LYS A 56 -1.25 -19.73 -34.22
C LYS A 56 0.21 -20.25 -34.26
N ASP A 57 1.16 -19.38 -34.62
CA ASP A 57 2.59 -19.72 -34.65
C ASP A 57 3.17 -19.74 -33.23
N LYS A 58 3.65 -20.91 -32.80
CA LYS A 58 4.25 -21.09 -31.46
C LYS A 58 5.50 -20.23 -31.26
N LYS A 59 6.26 -19.94 -32.32
CA LYS A 59 7.49 -19.13 -32.23
C LYS A 59 7.20 -17.67 -31.84
N LYS A 60 5.96 -17.20 -32.03
CA LYS A 60 5.52 -15.84 -31.70
C LYS A 60 4.94 -15.69 -30.29
N LEU A 61 4.79 -16.79 -29.54
CA LEU A 61 4.24 -16.76 -28.19
C LEU A 61 5.13 -15.99 -27.21
N GLY A 62 6.45 -16.02 -27.41
CA GLY A 62 7.40 -15.21 -26.63
C GLY A 62 7.10 -13.73 -26.69
N ARG A 63 6.90 -13.20 -27.91
CA ARG A 63 6.56 -11.80 -28.14
C ARG A 63 5.14 -11.45 -27.70
N LEU A 64 4.18 -12.35 -27.88
CA LEU A 64 2.81 -12.18 -27.39
C LEU A 64 2.75 -12.08 -25.85
N ALA A 65 3.62 -12.81 -25.15
CA ALA A 65 3.73 -12.74 -23.70
C ALA A 65 4.33 -11.41 -23.22
N GLY A 66 5.39 -10.92 -23.88
CA GLY A 66 5.93 -9.57 -23.63
C GLY A 66 4.87 -8.49 -23.79
N LEU A 67 4.10 -8.55 -24.88
CA LEU A 67 2.97 -7.64 -25.12
C LEU A 67 1.86 -7.73 -24.07
N ALA A 68 1.62 -8.92 -23.50
CA ALA A 68 0.64 -9.07 -22.43
C ALA A 68 1.12 -8.41 -21.13
N ILE A 69 2.41 -8.52 -20.81
CA ILE A 69 3.00 -7.83 -19.66
C ILE A 69 2.94 -6.31 -19.88
N GLU A 70 3.31 -5.83 -21.07
CA GLU A 70 3.20 -4.41 -21.45
C GLU A 70 1.76 -3.89 -21.41
N ALA A 71 0.78 -4.75 -21.72
CA ALA A 71 -0.65 -4.44 -21.63
C ALA A 71 -1.21 -4.48 -20.20
N GLY A 72 -0.39 -4.74 -19.18
CA GLY A 72 -0.77 -4.66 -17.77
C GLY A 72 -1.27 -5.98 -17.15
N PHE A 73 -0.97 -7.14 -17.76
CA PHE A 73 -1.19 -8.43 -17.10
C PHE A 73 -0.05 -8.74 -16.13
N ASN A 74 -0.38 -8.96 -14.85
CA ASN A 74 0.56 -9.29 -13.77
C ASN A 74 1.18 -10.69 -13.90
N TRP A 75 0.53 -11.59 -14.63
CA TRP A 75 0.95 -12.99 -14.78
C TRP A 75 0.72 -13.49 -16.21
N VAL A 76 1.69 -14.23 -16.76
CA VAL A 76 1.60 -14.85 -18.08
C VAL A 76 2.15 -16.28 -18.04
N GLU A 77 1.35 -17.27 -18.44
CA GLU A 77 1.72 -18.68 -18.58
C GLU A 77 1.86 -19.06 -20.05
N TYR A 78 3.02 -19.63 -20.37
CA TYR A 78 3.25 -20.34 -21.63
C TYR A 78 2.60 -21.72 -21.54
N THR A 79 1.78 -22.06 -22.53
CA THR A 79 1.20 -23.40 -22.63
C THR A 79 1.93 -24.21 -23.71
N ASP A 80 1.84 -25.54 -23.64
CA ASP A 80 2.36 -26.44 -24.68
C ASP A 80 1.61 -26.29 -26.02
N SER A 81 0.51 -25.53 -26.01
CA SER A 81 -0.37 -25.24 -27.12
C SER A 81 -0.10 -23.86 -27.74
N LYS A 82 -0.67 -23.59 -28.92
CA LYS A 82 -0.41 -22.39 -29.76
C LYS A 82 -0.92 -21.05 -29.18
N TYR A 83 -0.98 -20.89 -27.86
CA TYR A 83 -1.50 -19.70 -27.16
C TYR A 83 -0.82 -19.51 -25.80
N ILE A 84 -0.96 -18.33 -25.22
CA ILE A 84 -0.58 -18.02 -23.83
C ILE A 84 -1.83 -17.75 -22.99
N ARG A 85 -1.72 -17.90 -21.67
CA ARG A 85 -2.70 -17.37 -20.72
C ARG A 85 -2.11 -16.15 -20.04
N ALA A 86 -2.90 -15.09 -19.92
CA ALA A 86 -2.49 -13.87 -19.23
C ALA A 86 -3.54 -13.47 -18.20
N SER A 87 -3.13 -13.01 -17.02
CA SER A 87 -4.04 -12.60 -15.96
C SER A 87 -3.56 -11.37 -15.20
N VAL A 88 -4.53 -10.59 -14.72
CA VAL A 88 -4.33 -9.47 -13.80
C VAL A 88 -4.39 -9.97 -12.34
N ILE A 89 -4.91 -11.18 -12.11
CA ILE A 89 -4.93 -11.86 -10.81
C ILE A 89 -3.93 -13.03 -10.89
N PRO A 90 -2.86 -13.06 -10.08
CA PRO A 90 -1.99 -14.24 -10.06
C PRO A 90 -2.82 -15.48 -9.70
N ASP A 91 -2.55 -16.62 -10.36
CA ASP A 91 -3.27 -17.89 -10.15
C ASP A 91 -3.34 -18.32 -8.67
N ALA A 92 -2.39 -17.83 -7.87
CA ALA A 92 -2.41 -17.86 -6.42
C ALA A 92 -2.16 -16.46 -5.82
N CYS A 93 -2.81 -16.16 -4.70
CA CYS A 93 -2.51 -14.98 -3.90
C CYS A 93 -1.13 -15.12 -3.25
N GLN A 94 -0.17 -14.30 -3.68
CA GLN A 94 1.21 -14.34 -3.19
C GLN A 94 1.41 -13.53 -1.91
N THR A 95 0.48 -12.62 -1.58
CA THR A 95 0.53 -11.81 -0.37
C THR A 95 0.38 -12.71 0.87
N ALA A 96 1.40 -12.71 1.72
CA ALA A 96 1.33 -13.34 3.04
C ALA A 96 0.29 -12.60 3.91
N MET A 97 -0.59 -13.34 4.58
CA MET A 97 -1.68 -12.78 5.40
C MET A 97 -2.16 -13.76 6.46
N ASP A 98 -2.84 -13.23 7.48
CA ASP A 98 -3.55 -14.04 8.47
C ASP A 98 -5.02 -14.13 8.08
N LEU A 99 -5.47 -15.31 7.63
CA LEU A 99 -6.81 -15.56 7.11
C LEU A 99 -7.63 -16.42 8.08
N VAL A 100 -8.65 -15.83 8.70
CA VAL A 100 -9.52 -16.51 9.67
C VAL A 100 -10.91 -16.71 9.07
N PHE A 101 -11.38 -17.95 9.02
CA PHE A 101 -12.76 -18.27 8.68
C PHE A 101 -13.59 -18.38 9.95
N VAL A 102 -14.74 -17.71 9.99
CA VAL A 102 -15.73 -17.83 11.07
C VAL A 102 -17.00 -18.36 10.45
N LEU A 103 -17.32 -19.62 10.74
CA LEU A 103 -18.30 -20.41 9.99
C LEU A 103 -19.49 -20.73 10.88
N ASP A 104 -20.67 -20.32 10.43
CA ASP A 104 -21.94 -20.67 11.07
C ASP A 104 -22.20 -22.18 10.96
N ASN A 105 -22.32 -22.82 12.12
CA ASN A 105 -22.58 -24.26 12.34
C ASN A 105 -23.94 -24.44 13.06
N SER A 106 -24.85 -23.50 12.87
CA SER A 106 -26.19 -23.52 13.44
C SER A 106 -27.14 -24.51 12.75
N GLY A 107 -28.27 -24.76 13.40
CA GLY A 107 -29.33 -25.66 12.92
C GLY A 107 -29.93 -25.22 11.58
N THR A 108 -29.97 -23.92 11.29
CA THR A 108 -30.55 -23.35 10.07
C THR A 108 -29.71 -23.67 8.83
N VAL A 109 -28.39 -23.77 8.98
CA VAL A 109 -27.48 -24.15 7.89
C VAL A 109 -27.78 -25.58 7.44
N GLY A 110 -27.84 -26.52 8.38
CA GLY A 110 -28.03 -27.95 8.11
C GLY A 110 -26.77 -28.65 7.57
N VAL A 111 -26.69 -29.96 7.83
CA VAL A 111 -25.52 -30.82 7.50
C VAL A 111 -25.11 -30.70 6.02
N GLU A 112 -26.07 -30.78 5.10
CA GLU A 112 -25.78 -30.78 3.66
C GLU A 112 -25.18 -29.46 3.15
N ASN A 113 -25.63 -28.32 3.70
CA ASN A 113 -25.07 -27.03 3.33
C ASN A 113 -23.74 -26.79 4.01
N PHE A 114 -23.53 -27.30 5.23
CA PHE A 114 -22.24 -27.20 5.90
C PHE A 114 -21.13 -27.92 5.13
N GLU A 115 -21.41 -29.03 4.45
CA GLU A 115 -20.45 -29.66 3.52
C GLU A 115 -20.07 -28.73 2.35
N LYS A 116 -21.01 -27.91 1.85
CA LYS A 116 -20.71 -26.89 0.82
C LYS A 116 -19.86 -25.76 1.39
N VAL A 117 -20.04 -25.42 2.66
CA VAL A 117 -19.19 -24.44 3.37
C VAL A 117 -17.76 -24.97 3.50
N LYS A 118 -17.58 -26.23 3.91
CA LYS A 118 -16.27 -26.90 3.96
C LYS A 118 -15.60 -26.90 2.59
N ASP A 119 -16.32 -27.26 1.54
CA ASP A 119 -15.83 -27.22 0.16
C ASP A 119 -15.43 -25.81 -0.30
N PHE A 120 -16.21 -24.80 0.07
CA PHE A 120 -15.88 -23.40 -0.18
C PHE A 120 -14.56 -22.99 0.49
N VAL A 121 -14.40 -23.28 1.78
CA VAL A 121 -13.18 -22.97 2.55
C VAL A 121 -11.96 -23.64 1.91
N LYS A 122 -12.04 -24.94 1.58
CA LYS A 122 -10.96 -25.68 0.90
C LYS A 122 -10.60 -25.06 -0.45
N ARG A 123 -11.59 -24.60 -1.23
CA ARG A 123 -11.35 -23.95 -2.52
C ARG A 123 -10.68 -22.59 -2.35
N VAL A 124 -11.08 -21.80 -1.35
CA VAL A 124 -10.41 -20.53 -1.01
C VAL A 124 -8.97 -20.79 -0.60
N ILE A 125 -8.70 -21.73 0.31
CA ILE A 125 -7.34 -22.12 0.76
C ILE A 125 -6.43 -22.47 -0.44
N ASN A 126 -6.96 -23.14 -1.46
CA ASN A 126 -6.18 -23.50 -2.64
C ASN A 126 -5.68 -22.28 -3.45
N VAL A 127 -6.34 -21.13 -3.33
CA VAL A 127 -5.94 -19.87 -3.97
C VAL A 127 -4.78 -19.22 -3.26
N PHE A 128 -4.64 -19.35 -1.95
CA PHE A 128 -3.61 -18.62 -1.19
C PHE A 128 -2.26 -19.35 -1.19
N ASN A 129 -1.18 -18.60 -1.08
CA ASN A 129 0.17 -19.14 -0.89
C ASN A 129 0.37 -19.57 0.57
N ILE A 130 -0.17 -20.74 0.93
CA ILE A 130 -0.06 -21.30 2.29
C ILE A 130 1.39 -21.71 2.59
N GLY A 131 1.92 -21.26 3.72
CA GLY A 131 3.26 -21.64 4.19
C GLY A 131 3.66 -20.89 5.46
N ALA A 132 4.79 -21.29 6.07
CA ALA A 132 5.33 -20.63 7.27
C ALA A 132 5.62 -19.13 7.03
N ASP A 133 6.15 -18.79 5.85
CA ASP A 133 6.38 -17.39 5.43
C ASP A 133 5.23 -16.83 4.55
N GLY A 134 4.15 -17.61 4.39
CA GLY A 134 3.04 -17.30 3.49
C GLY A 134 1.76 -16.92 4.25
N THR A 135 0.62 -17.33 3.70
CA THR A 135 -0.70 -17.19 4.34
C THR A 135 -0.86 -18.21 5.45
N HIS A 136 -1.22 -17.74 6.65
CA HIS A 136 -1.59 -18.55 7.79
C HIS A 136 -3.12 -18.61 7.89
N VAL A 137 -3.68 -19.76 8.23
CA VAL A 137 -5.13 -19.99 8.19
C VAL A 137 -5.64 -20.51 9.53
N SER A 138 -6.73 -19.93 10.03
CA SER A 138 -7.49 -20.45 11.16
C SER A 138 -8.94 -20.67 10.74
N VAL A 139 -9.57 -21.71 11.30
CA VAL A 139 -10.99 -21.96 11.13
C VAL A 139 -11.64 -22.02 12.51
N VAL A 140 -12.72 -21.26 12.64
CA VAL A 140 -13.58 -21.19 13.81
C VAL A 140 -14.99 -21.54 13.36
N THR A 141 -15.62 -22.48 14.05
CA THR A 141 -17.05 -22.72 13.89
C THR A 141 -17.81 -22.11 15.06
N TYR A 142 -19.05 -21.69 14.84
CA TYR A 142 -19.88 -21.19 15.92
C TYR A 142 -21.32 -21.59 15.78
N GLY A 143 -21.99 -21.67 16.92
CA GLY A 143 -23.42 -21.77 17.03
C GLY A 143 -23.84 -21.31 18.43
N THR A 144 -24.31 -22.22 19.30
CA THR A 144 -24.45 -21.92 20.75
C THR A 144 -23.09 -21.66 21.41
N TYR A 145 -22.06 -22.38 20.99
CA TYR A 145 -20.69 -22.22 21.47
C TYR A 145 -19.75 -21.96 20.29
N THR A 146 -18.65 -21.27 20.56
CA THR A 146 -17.58 -21.04 19.58
C THR A 146 -16.48 -22.07 19.74
N HIS A 147 -16.15 -22.76 18.65
CA HIS A 147 -15.10 -23.77 18.60
C HIS A 147 -13.98 -23.30 17.67
N ILE A 148 -12.78 -23.18 18.23
CA ILE A 148 -11.57 -22.91 17.44
C ILE A 148 -11.07 -24.27 16.95
N GLU A 149 -11.36 -24.62 15.71
CA GLU A 149 -10.99 -25.92 15.13
C GLU A 149 -9.47 -26.03 15.03
N PHE A 150 -8.83 -24.93 14.62
CA PHE A 150 -7.38 -24.76 14.66
C PHE A 150 -6.99 -23.27 14.55
N ASN A 151 -5.84 -22.91 15.14
CA ASN A 151 -5.29 -21.56 15.12
C ASN A 151 -4.35 -21.33 13.91
N LEU A 152 -3.83 -20.11 13.76
CA LEU A 152 -3.04 -19.67 12.59
C LEU A 152 -1.72 -20.43 12.41
N VAL A 153 -1.20 -21.05 13.48
CA VAL A 153 0.12 -21.72 13.49
C VAL A 153 0.03 -23.24 13.59
N LYS A 154 -1.17 -23.81 13.42
CA LYS A 154 -1.36 -25.27 13.53
C LYS A 154 -0.93 -26.03 12.27
N TYR A 155 -1.24 -25.49 11.09
CA TYR A 155 -1.02 -26.15 9.80
C TYR A 155 -0.42 -25.16 8.79
N PHE A 156 0.63 -25.59 8.08
CA PHE A 156 1.33 -24.75 7.10
C PHE A 156 1.31 -25.33 5.69
N THR A 157 0.51 -26.37 5.44
CA THR A 157 0.32 -26.93 4.10
C THR A 157 -1.15 -26.96 3.68
N LYS A 158 -1.39 -26.81 2.37
CA LYS A 158 -2.75 -26.91 1.80
C LYS A 158 -3.40 -28.27 2.07
N ASN A 159 -2.64 -29.35 2.17
CA ASN A 159 -3.19 -30.68 2.40
C ASN A 159 -3.67 -30.83 3.84
N GLU A 160 -2.85 -30.46 4.82
CA GLU A 160 -3.22 -30.52 6.24
C GLU A 160 -4.43 -29.63 6.54
N LEU A 161 -4.45 -28.40 6.02
CA LEU A 161 -5.60 -27.51 6.20
C LEU A 161 -6.89 -28.10 5.61
N ARG A 162 -6.84 -28.68 4.40
CA ARG A 162 -8.03 -29.26 3.78
C ARG A 162 -8.54 -30.48 4.55
N ASN A 163 -7.63 -31.35 4.98
CA ASN A 163 -8.00 -32.51 5.79
C ASN A 163 -8.59 -32.07 7.14
N ALA A 164 -7.98 -31.09 7.80
CA ALA A 164 -8.51 -30.53 9.04
C ALA A 164 -9.88 -29.89 8.86
N VAL A 165 -10.15 -29.25 7.71
CA VAL A 165 -11.49 -28.74 7.37
C VAL A 165 -12.48 -29.89 7.14
N ASP A 166 -12.07 -30.97 6.47
CA ASP A 166 -12.92 -32.14 6.23
C ASP A 166 -13.34 -32.86 7.54
N ASP A 167 -12.48 -32.81 8.57
CA ASP A 167 -12.73 -33.42 9.88
C ASP A 167 -13.67 -32.60 10.78
N ILE A 168 -14.01 -31.35 10.40
CA ILE A 168 -14.92 -30.50 11.18
C ILE A 168 -16.31 -31.12 11.20
N LYS A 169 -16.85 -31.27 12.42
CA LYS A 169 -18.17 -31.85 12.67
C LYS A 169 -19.26 -30.79 12.65
N TYR A 170 -20.34 -31.10 11.95
CA TYR A 170 -21.57 -30.33 12.06
C TYR A 170 -22.28 -30.67 13.37
N ASN A 171 -22.57 -29.66 14.19
CA ASN A 171 -23.15 -29.87 15.52
C ASN A 171 -24.59 -29.35 15.64
N GLY A 172 -25.04 -28.46 14.76
CA GLY A 172 -26.42 -27.95 14.72
C GLY A 172 -26.86 -27.31 16.03
N SER A 173 -26.79 -25.98 16.12
CA SER A 173 -27.16 -25.25 17.35
C SER A 173 -27.77 -23.87 17.07
N LEU A 174 -27.89 -23.00 18.09
CA LEU A 174 -28.33 -21.61 17.87
C LEU A 174 -27.24 -20.80 17.15
N THR A 175 -27.44 -19.51 16.91
CA THR A 175 -26.49 -18.67 16.17
C THR A 175 -26.04 -17.50 17.04
N TYR A 176 -24.90 -17.57 17.73
CA TYR A 176 -24.37 -16.49 18.59
C TYR A 176 -23.16 -15.80 17.95
N THR A 177 -23.41 -14.96 16.96
CA THR A 177 -22.38 -14.31 16.13
C THR A 177 -21.54 -13.33 16.93
N GLY A 178 -22.14 -12.53 17.82
CA GLY A 178 -21.42 -11.55 18.63
C GLY A 178 -20.39 -12.20 19.56
N GLU A 179 -20.79 -13.28 20.23
CA GLU A 179 -19.94 -14.09 21.12
C GLU A 179 -18.81 -14.76 20.33
N ALA A 180 -19.09 -15.23 19.12
CA ALA A 180 -18.09 -15.79 18.22
C ALA A 180 -17.03 -14.76 17.83
N LEU A 181 -17.43 -13.55 17.42
CA LEU A 181 -16.50 -12.46 17.10
C LEU A 181 -15.64 -12.07 18.31
N ASN A 182 -16.23 -12.00 19.51
CA ASN A 182 -15.48 -11.71 20.73
C ASN A 182 -14.46 -12.82 21.06
N THR A 183 -14.84 -14.09 20.87
CA THR A 183 -13.93 -15.23 21.06
C THR A 183 -12.78 -15.21 20.04
N VAL A 184 -13.08 -14.94 18.77
CA VAL A 184 -12.09 -14.81 17.69
C VAL A 184 -11.09 -13.70 18.02
N ARG A 185 -11.57 -12.55 18.49
CA ARG A 185 -10.72 -11.45 18.97
C ARG A 185 -9.79 -11.87 20.12
N GLN A 186 -10.34 -12.52 21.14
CA GLN A 186 -9.61 -12.81 22.37
C GLN A 186 -8.68 -14.02 22.27
N LYS A 187 -8.92 -14.93 21.32
CA LYS A 187 -8.23 -16.23 21.27
C LYS A 187 -7.60 -16.59 19.93
N VAL A 188 -7.98 -15.93 18.82
CA VAL A 188 -7.45 -16.23 17.48
C VAL A 188 -6.59 -15.08 16.98
N PHE A 189 -7.09 -13.84 17.01
CA PHE A 189 -6.30 -12.64 16.69
C PHE A 189 -5.44 -12.22 17.89
N THR A 190 -4.57 -13.12 18.32
CA THR A 190 -3.58 -12.90 19.39
C THR A 190 -2.22 -13.42 18.97
N ALA A 191 -1.15 -12.79 19.47
CA ALA A 191 0.21 -13.23 19.18
C ALA A 191 0.44 -14.70 19.58
N SER A 192 -0.10 -15.13 20.72
CA SER A 192 -0.02 -16.52 21.20
C SER A 192 -0.73 -17.54 20.30
N ALA A 193 -1.72 -17.10 19.52
CA ALA A 193 -2.45 -17.95 18.57
C ALA A 193 -1.90 -17.85 17.14
N GLY A 194 -0.81 -17.12 16.94
CA GLY A 194 -0.12 -17.02 15.65
C GLY A 194 -0.44 -15.76 14.85
N MET A 195 -1.20 -14.80 15.38
CA MET A 195 -1.40 -13.52 14.70
C MET A 195 -0.07 -12.79 14.59
N ARG A 196 0.33 -12.46 13.36
CA ARG A 196 1.56 -11.70 13.11
C ARG A 196 1.29 -10.22 13.35
N ASN A 197 2.08 -9.62 14.22
CA ASN A 197 1.98 -8.19 14.53
C ASN A 197 2.66 -7.30 13.50
N ASP A 198 3.27 -7.90 12.47
CA ASP A 198 3.97 -7.14 11.45
C ASP A 198 2.99 -6.26 10.66
N TYR A 199 3.39 -5.01 10.47
CA TYR A 199 2.60 -3.97 9.82
C TYR A 199 2.32 -4.25 8.35
N ASP A 200 2.98 -5.22 7.75
CA ASP A 200 2.87 -5.62 6.35
C ASP A 200 2.04 -6.88 6.12
N ILE A 201 1.52 -7.52 7.19
CA ILE A 201 0.68 -8.71 7.10
C ILE A 201 -0.79 -8.34 7.30
N PRO A 202 -1.61 -8.34 6.22
CA PRO A 202 -3.04 -8.14 6.32
C PRO A 202 -3.69 -9.20 7.21
N LYS A 203 -4.66 -8.77 8.02
CA LYS A 203 -5.46 -9.64 8.89
C LYS A 203 -6.88 -9.66 8.36
N ILE A 204 -7.36 -10.83 7.98
CA ILE A 204 -8.62 -11.01 7.27
C ILE A 204 -9.51 -11.96 8.05
N LEU A 205 -10.76 -11.54 8.31
CA LEU A 205 -11.81 -12.40 8.85
C LEU A 205 -12.89 -12.59 7.78
N LEU A 206 -13.12 -13.82 7.37
CA LEU A 206 -14.25 -14.20 6.51
C LEU A 206 -15.36 -14.81 7.37
N LEU A 207 -16.39 -14.03 7.66
CA LEU A 207 -17.59 -14.49 8.37
C LEU A 207 -18.59 -15.04 7.36
N LEU A 208 -19.06 -16.26 7.58
CA LEU A 208 -20.14 -16.87 6.83
C LEU A 208 -21.32 -17.16 7.77
N THR A 209 -22.49 -16.58 7.50
CA THR A 209 -23.72 -16.73 8.31
C THR A 209 -24.95 -16.92 7.42
N ASP A 210 -25.97 -17.62 7.90
CA ASP A 210 -27.27 -17.79 7.20
C ASP A 210 -28.46 -17.13 7.90
N GLY A 211 -28.22 -16.50 9.05
CA GLY A 211 -29.27 -15.96 9.91
C GLY A 211 -28.84 -14.78 10.78
N PHE A 212 -29.74 -14.42 11.69
CA PHE A 212 -29.56 -13.34 12.66
C PHE A 212 -28.83 -13.83 13.91
N SER A 213 -27.98 -12.98 14.49
CA SER A 213 -27.35 -13.28 15.77
C SER A 213 -28.37 -13.32 16.90
N ASN A 214 -28.24 -14.34 17.74
CA ASN A 214 -28.78 -14.40 19.09
C ASN A 214 -27.75 -13.81 20.06
N GLY A 215 -28.19 -13.41 21.26
CA GLY A 215 -27.28 -12.95 22.30
C GLY A 215 -26.82 -11.49 22.15
N ILE A 216 -25.53 -11.25 22.37
CA ILE A 216 -24.98 -9.88 22.31
C ILE A 216 -24.97 -9.37 20.87
N LYS A 217 -25.07 -8.04 20.73
CA LYS A 217 -24.99 -7.40 19.41
C LYS A 217 -23.59 -7.57 18.81
N PRO A 218 -23.45 -8.02 17.54
CA PRO A 218 -22.16 -8.22 16.90
C PRO A 218 -21.33 -6.94 16.66
N LEU A 219 -21.96 -5.76 16.67
CA LEU A 219 -21.32 -4.48 16.34
C LEU A 219 -20.10 -4.15 17.21
N GLU A 220 -20.19 -4.33 18.53
CA GLU A 220 -19.11 -3.96 19.46
C GLU A 220 -17.88 -4.88 19.33
N PRO A 221 -18.03 -6.21 19.30
CA PRO A 221 -16.91 -7.10 19.00
C PRO A 221 -16.30 -6.87 17.62
N ALA A 222 -17.13 -6.54 16.61
CA ALA A 222 -16.65 -6.21 15.27
C ALA A 222 -15.81 -4.92 15.25
N ASN A 223 -16.23 -3.87 15.95
CA ASN A 223 -15.44 -2.65 16.13
C ASN A 223 -14.08 -2.96 16.75
N GLN A 224 -14.05 -3.75 17.82
CA GLN A 224 -12.79 -4.10 18.48
C GLN A 224 -11.84 -4.93 17.59
N LEU A 225 -12.38 -5.77 16.72
CA LEU A 225 -11.57 -6.49 15.71
C LEU A 225 -11.02 -5.52 14.65
N ARG A 226 -11.83 -4.56 14.19
CA ARG A 226 -11.39 -3.51 13.25
C ARG A 226 -10.29 -2.63 13.86
N ASP A 227 -10.39 -2.31 15.15
CA ASP A 227 -9.37 -1.56 15.89
C ASP A 227 -8.03 -2.31 16.00
N LEU A 228 -8.06 -3.66 15.95
CA LEU A 228 -6.86 -4.51 15.84
C LEU A 228 -6.30 -4.60 14.40
N GLY A 229 -6.92 -3.91 13.45
CA GLY A 229 -6.54 -3.92 12.04
C GLY A 229 -7.04 -5.12 11.24
N VAL A 230 -8.06 -5.82 11.74
CA VAL A 230 -8.71 -6.93 11.02
C VAL A 230 -9.71 -6.37 10.01
N SER A 231 -9.56 -6.75 8.74
CA SER A 231 -10.58 -6.55 7.70
C SER A 231 -11.61 -7.66 7.78
N ILE A 232 -12.86 -7.31 8.07
CA ILE A 232 -13.96 -8.25 8.23
C ILE A 232 -14.80 -8.27 6.94
N PHE A 233 -14.93 -9.44 6.34
CA PHE A 233 -15.82 -9.69 5.21
C PHE A 233 -17.01 -10.52 5.72
N SER A 234 -18.22 -9.98 5.59
CA SER A 234 -19.47 -10.62 6.00
C SER A 234 -20.17 -11.23 4.79
N ILE A 235 -20.31 -12.55 4.77
CA ILE A 235 -20.96 -13.32 3.71
C ILE A 235 -22.24 -13.92 4.28
N GLY A 236 -23.38 -13.34 3.90
CA GLY A 236 -24.69 -13.90 4.19
C GLY A 236 -25.15 -14.88 3.12
N VAL A 237 -25.72 -16.01 3.54
CA VAL A 237 -26.28 -17.00 2.62
C VAL A 237 -27.77 -17.24 2.92
N GLY A 238 -28.63 -17.08 1.93
CA GLY A 238 -30.06 -17.35 2.03
C GLY A 238 -30.91 -16.12 2.36
N PRO A 239 -32.24 -16.29 2.41
CA PRO A 239 -33.19 -15.18 2.53
C PRO A 239 -33.33 -14.62 3.96
N SER A 240 -32.89 -15.38 4.97
CA SER A 240 -33.04 -15.04 6.39
C SER A 240 -31.92 -14.15 6.94
N VAL A 241 -31.02 -13.69 6.08
CA VAL A 241 -29.86 -12.89 6.47
C VAL A 241 -30.26 -11.43 6.69
N SER A 242 -29.81 -10.88 7.81
CA SER A 242 -29.93 -9.45 8.10
C SER A 242 -28.90 -8.64 7.33
N GLN A 243 -29.35 -7.90 6.31
CA GLN A 243 -28.44 -7.01 5.57
C GLN A 243 -27.84 -5.92 6.48
N SER A 244 -28.56 -5.44 7.49
CA SER A 244 -28.04 -4.44 8.44
C SER A 244 -26.99 -5.02 9.36
N GLU A 245 -27.20 -6.22 9.91
CA GLU A 245 -26.23 -6.88 10.79
C GLU A 245 -24.92 -7.19 10.05
N LEU A 246 -25.00 -7.68 8.80
CA LEU A 246 -23.80 -7.92 8.00
C LEU A 246 -22.95 -6.65 7.82
N LYS A 247 -23.60 -5.51 7.61
CA LYS A 247 -22.95 -4.20 7.45
C LYS A 247 -22.34 -3.70 8.75
N GLU A 248 -23.02 -3.89 9.88
CA GLU A 248 -22.47 -3.56 11.21
C GLU A 248 -21.20 -4.37 11.52
N ILE A 249 -21.15 -5.62 11.05
CA ILE A 249 -20.01 -6.52 11.25
C ILE A 249 -18.86 -6.25 10.26
N ALA A 250 -19.17 -6.01 8.99
CA ALA A 250 -18.15 -5.88 7.95
C ALA A 250 -17.27 -4.63 8.15
N SER A 251 -16.10 -4.64 7.50
CA SER A 251 -15.30 -3.43 7.35
C SER A 251 -15.86 -2.53 6.25
N ASP A 252 -15.59 -1.23 6.34
CA ASP A 252 -15.91 -0.31 5.25
C ASP A 252 -14.91 -0.39 4.08
N PRO A 253 -15.35 -0.11 2.84
CA PRO A 253 -16.74 0.14 2.45
C PRO A 253 -17.54 -1.16 2.27
N ASP A 254 -18.84 -1.12 2.59
CA ASP A 254 -19.80 -2.23 2.43
C ASP A 254 -19.68 -2.97 1.10
N ARG A 255 -19.53 -2.25 -0.02
CA ARG A 255 -19.51 -2.83 -1.38
C ARG A 255 -18.40 -3.86 -1.61
N ASP A 256 -17.34 -3.80 -0.80
CA ASP A 256 -16.16 -4.65 -0.93
C ASP A 256 -16.10 -5.72 0.17
N HIS A 257 -16.89 -5.60 1.23
CA HIS A 257 -16.82 -6.45 2.41
C HIS A 257 -18.15 -7.11 2.80
N VAL A 258 -19.27 -6.70 2.21
CA VAL A 258 -20.58 -7.28 2.48
C VAL A 258 -21.07 -8.01 1.23
N PHE A 259 -21.32 -9.30 1.38
CA PHE A 259 -21.77 -10.15 0.29
C PHE A 259 -23.01 -10.94 0.71
N THR A 260 -23.96 -11.04 -0.20
CA THR A 260 -25.15 -11.87 -0.02
C THR A 260 -25.29 -12.86 -1.17
N LEU A 261 -25.49 -14.12 -0.82
CA LEU A 261 -25.74 -15.22 -1.73
C LEU A 261 -27.16 -15.71 -1.50
N SER A 262 -27.88 -16.09 -2.56
CA SER A 262 -29.24 -16.60 -2.41
C SER A 262 -29.29 -18.04 -1.90
N SER A 263 -28.19 -18.79 -2.02
CA SER A 263 -28.09 -20.19 -1.62
C SER A 263 -26.63 -20.64 -1.49
N PHE A 264 -26.38 -21.62 -0.62
CA PHE A 264 -25.07 -22.27 -0.46
C PHE A 264 -24.49 -22.87 -1.75
N ASN A 265 -25.34 -23.20 -2.73
CA ASN A 265 -24.89 -23.67 -4.03
C ASN A 265 -24.05 -22.63 -4.79
N GLN A 266 -24.19 -21.34 -4.47
CA GLN A 266 -23.44 -20.26 -5.12
C GLN A 266 -22.03 -20.06 -4.55
N LEU A 267 -21.70 -20.67 -3.39
CA LEU A 267 -20.40 -20.51 -2.76
C LEU A 267 -19.26 -20.91 -3.70
N THR A 268 -19.45 -21.98 -4.50
CA THR A 268 -18.45 -22.44 -5.46
C THR A 268 -18.11 -21.36 -6.51
N SER A 269 -19.11 -20.65 -7.03
CA SER A 269 -18.88 -19.54 -7.97
C SER A 269 -18.39 -18.25 -7.29
N PHE A 270 -18.49 -18.18 -5.96
CA PHE A 270 -18.10 -17.02 -5.18
C PHE A 270 -16.64 -17.05 -4.71
N VAL A 271 -15.98 -18.22 -4.76
CA VAL A 271 -14.56 -18.40 -4.39
C VAL A 271 -13.67 -17.36 -5.05
N ASP A 272 -13.84 -17.11 -6.34
CA ASP A 272 -13.00 -16.17 -7.08
C ASP A 272 -13.16 -14.74 -6.57
N ARG A 273 -14.40 -14.33 -6.28
CA ARG A 273 -14.69 -12.98 -5.81
C ARG A 273 -14.12 -12.75 -4.41
N VAL A 274 -14.38 -13.67 -3.47
CA VAL A 274 -13.87 -13.54 -2.09
C VAL A 274 -12.35 -13.58 -2.07
N SER A 275 -11.73 -14.50 -2.83
CA SER A 275 -10.27 -14.64 -2.85
C SER A 275 -9.62 -13.39 -3.44
N TYR A 276 -10.22 -12.79 -4.47
CA TYR A 276 -9.73 -11.55 -5.05
C TYR A 276 -9.76 -10.40 -4.06
N VAL A 277 -10.92 -10.12 -3.45
CA VAL A 277 -11.04 -8.96 -2.55
C VAL A 277 -10.17 -9.12 -1.31
N SER A 278 -10.05 -10.34 -0.77
CA SER A 278 -9.15 -10.61 0.36
C SER A 278 -7.67 -10.53 -0.02
N CYS A 279 -7.30 -10.97 -1.23
CA CYS A 279 -5.92 -10.88 -1.71
C CYS A 279 -5.46 -9.44 -1.98
N SER A 280 -6.39 -8.59 -2.42
CA SER A 280 -6.14 -7.17 -2.65
C SER A 280 -6.17 -6.31 -1.39
N GLU A 281 -6.44 -6.90 -0.23
CA GLU A 281 -6.60 -6.10 0.98
C GLU A 281 -5.22 -5.75 1.54
N GLY A 282 -4.87 -4.46 1.49
CA GLY A 282 -3.63 -3.94 2.06
C GLY A 282 -3.63 -4.04 3.59
N SER A 283 -2.44 -4.15 4.16
CA SER A 283 -2.29 -4.17 5.62
C SER A 283 -2.68 -2.82 6.22
N LEU A 284 -3.45 -2.83 7.31
CA LEU A 284 -3.86 -1.60 7.98
C LEU A 284 -2.69 -1.02 8.77
N ILE A 285 -2.29 0.19 8.40
CA ILE A 285 -1.31 0.97 9.15
C ILE A 285 -2.03 2.04 9.94
N ASN A 286 -1.68 2.15 11.21
CA ASN A 286 -2.05 3.29 12.02
C ASN A 286 -1.23 4.52 11.56
N SER A 287 -1.93 5.57 11.12
CA SER A 287 -1.33 6.79 10.56
C SER A 287 -0.32 7.47 11.50
N CYS A 288 -0.41 7.25 12.81
CA CYS A 288 0.44 7.86 13.82
C CYS A 288 1.85 7.25 13.85
N LYS A 289 1.97 5.93 13.66
CA LYS A 289 3.25 5.20 13.84
C LYS A 289 4.02 4.98 12.53
N GLY A 290 3.32 4.89 11.40
CA GLY A 290 3.92 4.43 10.14
C GLY A 290 4.29 2.94 10.20
N ALA A 291 5.06 2.48 9.21
CA ALA A 291 5.49 1.08 9.11
C ALA A 291 6.93 1.00 8.60
N GLU A 292 7.71 0.05 9.12
CA GLU A 292 9.04 -0.26 8.60
C GLU A 292 9.10 -1.73 8.19
N THR A 293 9.39 -2.00 6.92
CA THR A 293 9.36 -3.35 6.36
C THR A 293 10.28 -3.45 5.14
N THR A 294 10.50 -4.68 4.66
CA THR A 294 11.18 -4.96 3.40
C THR A 294 10.20 -5.18 2.24
N VAL A 295 10.67 -5.02 1.01
CA VAL A 295 10.00 -5.45 -0.23
C VAL A 295 11.05 -5.89 -1.24
N GLU A 296 10.82 -7.05 -1.85
CA GLU A 296 11.71 -7.63 -2.86
C GLU A 296 11.59 -6.89 -4.20
N ARG A 297 12.57 -7.11 -5.08
CA ARG A 297 12.60 -6.52 -6.42
C ARG A 297 11.37 -6.91 -7.23
N GLY A 298 10.71 -5.93 -7.83
CA GLY A 298 9.53 -6.10 -8.68
C GLY A 298 8.24 -6.41 -7.92
N SER A 299 8.34 -6.86 -6.67
CA SER A 299 7.22 -7.14 -5.78
C SER A 299 6.63 -5.87 -5.19
N PHE A 300 5.36 -5.97 -4.79
CA PHE A 300 4.62 -4.89 -4.15
C PHE A 300 4.26 -5.27 -2.71
N LYS A 301 4.25 -4.27 -1.83
CA LYS A 301 3.51 -4.32 -0.57
C LYS A 301 2.39 -3.30 -0.57
N TYR A 302 1.21 -3.75 -0.17
CA TYR A 302 -0.01 -2.95 -0.15
C TYR A 302 -0.37 -2.60 1.29
N PHE A 303 -0.70 -1.34 1.50
CA PHE A 303 -1.08 -0.78 2.78
C PHE A 303 -2.36 0.03 2.61
N ARG A 304 -3.09 0.16 3.71
CA ARG A 304 -4.20 1.10 3.81
C ARG A 304 -4.11 1.82 5.15
N THR A 305 -4.60 3.06 5.17
CA THR A 305 -4.78 3.82 6.42
C THR A 305 -6.07 4.61 6.31
N THR A 306 -6.65 4.91 7.45
CA THR A 306 -7.68 5.93 7.60
C THR A 306 -7.12 7.07 8.44
N PHE A 307 -7.60 8.28 8.19
CA PHE A 307 -7.25 9.44 9.00
C PHE A 307 -8.48 9.88 9.79
N ASP A 308 -8.30 10.15 11.07
CA ASP A 308 -9.37 10.68 11.91
C ASP A 308 -9.62 12.16 11.58
N VAL A 309 -8.53 12.91 11.41
CA VAL A 309 -8.51 14.34 11.12
C VAL A 309 -7.62 14.59 9.90
N ILE A 310 -8.13 15.35 8.93
CA ILE A 310 -7.42 15.78 7.73
C ILE A 310 -7.70 17.26 7.55
N THR A 311 -6.66 18.05 7.28
CA THR A 311 -6.77 19.47 6.96
C THR A 311 -6.69 19.65 5.45
N LYS A 312 -7.59 20.45 4.87
CA LYS A 312 -7.72 20.69 3.41
C LYS A 312 -8.06 19.44 2.58
N ASP A 313 -8.58 18.39 3.20
CA ASP A 313 -8.93 17.15 2.50
C ASP A 313 -7.76 16.53 1.74
N GLU A 314 -6.52 16.80 2.16
CA GLU A 314 -5.30 16.33 1.49
C GLU A 314 -4.29 15.81 2.52
N VAL A 315 -3.70 14.66 2.23
CA VAL A 315 -2.67 14.04 3.06
C VAL A 315 -1.43 13.74 2.24
N SER A 316 -0.28 13.74 2.89
CA SER A 316 1.00 13.35 2.30
C SER A 316 1.45 11.98 2.79
N ILE A 317 1.90 11.14 1.86
CA ILE A 317 2.47 9.83 2.13
C ILE A 317 3.95 9.88 1.80
N GLU A 318 4.80 9.46 2.72
CA GLU A 318 6.25 9.41 2.55
C GLU A 318 6.76 7.97 2.60
N VAL A 319 7.65 7.64 1.67
CA VAL A 319 8.49 6.45 1.76
C VAL A 319 9.95 6.89 1.83
N ARG A 320 10.62 6.46 2.90
CA ARG A 320 12.04 6.64 3.10
C ARG A 320 12.74 5.30 3.01
N ASP A 321 13.60 5.12 2.01
CA ASP A 321 14.42 3.91 1.95
C ASP A 321 15.51 3.98 3.00
N LEU A 322 15.60 2.94 3.82
CA LEU A 322 16.72 2.68 4.74
C LEU A 322 17.82 1.92 4.01
N THR A 323 17.43 0.99 3.13
CA THR A 323 18.31 0.28 2.20
C THR A 323 17.58 0.05 0.89
N GLY A 324 18.31 0.05 -0.22
CA GLY A 324 17.74 -0.22 -1.53
C GLY A 324 17.11 1.02 -2.18
N LEU A 325 16.12 0.79 -3.03
CA LEU A 325 15.31 1.82 -3.69
C LEU A 325 13.89 1.26 -3.88
N SER A 326 12.87 2.04 -3.58
CA SER A 326 11.49 1.66 -3.87
C SER A 326 10.75 2.72 -4.69
N HIS A 327 9.62 2.37 -5.31
CA HIS A 327 8.67 3.34 -5.86
C HIS A 327 7.44 3.44 -4.97
N LEU A 328 6.82 4.62 -4.95
CA LEU A 328 5.65 4.90 -4.13
C LEU A 328 4.44 5.20 -5.01
N TYR A 329 3.35 4.50 -4.76
CA TYR A 329 2.03 4.69 -5.38
C TYR A 329 0.98 4.89 -4.29
N ALA A 330 0.05 5.81 -4.48
CA ALA A 330 -1.05 6.02 -3.53
C ALA A 330 -2.34 6.42 -4.24
N SER A 331 -3.49 6.07 -3.66
CA SER A 331 -4.80 6.43 -4.19
C SER A 331 -5.82 6.51 -3.06
N ALA A 332 -6.78 7.43 -3.19
CA ALA A 332 -7.96 7.48 -2.31
C ALA A 332 -9.10 6.55 -2.79
N THR A 333 -8.99 5.98 -3.99
CA THR A 333 -10.09 5.25 -4.64
C THR A 333 -9.73 3.85 -5.11
N SER A 334 -8.47 3.62 -5.50
CA SER A 334 -7.97 2.32 -5.92
C SER A 334 -7.30 1.62 -4.75
N LYS A 335 -7.76 0.41 -4.39
CA LYS A 335 -7.17 -0.41 -3.32
C LYS A 335 -5.76 -0.89 -3.64
N ASN A 336 -5.45 -1.04 -4.94
CA ASN A 336 -4.16 -1.53 -5.45
C ASN A 336 -3.56 -0.48 -6.38
N PRO A 337 -3.13 0.68 -5.85
CA PRO A 337 -2.48 1.68 -6.68
C PRO A 337 -1.18 1.11 -7.25
N GLY A 338 -0.80 1.57 -8.44
CA GLY A 338 0.37 1.05 -9.15
C GLY A 338 0.70 1.89 -10.38
N PRO A 339 1.68 1.45 -11.19
CA PRO A 339 2.18 2.22 -12.33
C PRO A 339 1.11 2.61 -13.36
N LEU A 340 0.06 1.78 -13.47
CA LEU A 340 -1.04 1.91 -14.42
C LEU A 340 -2.33 2.46 -13.80
N ASP A 341 -2.33 2.80 -12.51
CA ASP A 341 -3.50 3.38 -11.86
C ASP A 341 -3.65 4.85 -12.26
N SER A 342 -4.52 5.12 -13.24
CA SER A 342 -4.80 6.48 -13.71
C SER A 342 -5.45 7.38 -12.67
N ALA A 343 -6.05 6.79 -11.62
CA ALA A 343 -6.64 7.54 -10.51
C ALA A 343 -5.69 7.69 -9.31
N GLY A 344 -4.51 7.08 -9.38
CA GLY A 344 -3.48 7.14 -8.35
C GLY A 344 -2.45 8.23 -8.59
N VAL A 345 -1.77 8.63 -7.53
CA VAL A 345 -0.59 9.50 -7.56
C VAL A 345 0.64 8.62 -7.34
N LYS A 346 1.74 8.96 -7.99
CA LYS A 346 2.97 8.17 -7.94
C LYS A 346 4.22 9.03 -7.87
N ASN A 347 5.24 8.49 -7.21
CA ASN A 347 6.59 9.04 -7.20
C ASN A 347 7.55 7.87 -7.48
N GLU A 348 8.07 7.87 -8.70
CA GLU A 348 8.99 6.86 -9.27
C GLU A 348 10.40 7.46 -9.48
N GLU A 349 10.69 8.60 -8.85
CA GLU A 349 12.00 9.23 -8.95
C GLU A 349 13.03 8.54 -8.05
N ASP A 350 14.31 8.58 -8.44
CA ASP A 350 15.43 8.06 -7.64
C ASP A 350 15.82 9.00 -6.48
N THR A 351 14.83 9.64 -5.83
CA THR A 351 15.01 10.53 -4.68
C THR A 351 14.71 9.78 -3.38
N ASN A 352 15.27 10.23 -2.25
CA ASN A 352 14.97 9.68 -0.93
C ASN A 352 14.97 10.83 0.10
N PRO A 353 13.88 11.05 0.86
CA PRO A 353 12.59 10.34 0.81
C PRO A 353 11.75 10.71 -0.41
N ARG A 354 10.86 9.79 -0.82
CA ARG A 354 9.81 10.06 -1.82
C ARG A 354 8.52 10.43 -1.13
N THR A 355 7.77 11.32 -1.76
CA THR A 355 6.47 11.76 -1.22
C THR A 355 5.47 11.95 -2.34
N VAL A 356 4.21 11.63 -2.02
CA VAL A 356 3.04 11.93 -2.83
C VAL A 356 1.99 12.59 -1.96
N SER A 357 1.22 13.51 -2.53
CA SER A 357 0.02 14.06 -1.90
C SER A 357 -1.22 13.44 -2.51
N VAL A 358 -2.21 13.13 -1.68
CA VAL A 358 -3.47 12.51 -2.09
C VAL A 358 -4.62 13.30 -1.51
N THR A 359 -5.52 13.77 -2.37
CA THR A 359 -6.80 14.33 -1.94
C THR A 359 -7.71 13.19 -1.48
N VAL A 360 -8.18 13.27 -0.24
CA VAL A 360 -8.94 12.22 0.42
C VAL A 360 -10.42 12.57 0.41
N ASN A 361 -11.28 11.56 0.29
CA ASN A 361 -12.72 11.75 0.44
C ASN A 361 -13.08 11.97 1.91
N ASN A 362 -13.80 13.06 2.21
CA ASN A 362 -14.20 13.44 3.57
C ASN A 362 -15.11 12.43 4.27
N VAL A 363 -15.72 11.50 3.52
CA VAL A 363 -16.58 10.44 4.06
C VAL A 363 -15.73 9.26 4.55
N THR A 364 -14.89 8.68 3.70
CA THR A 364 -14.16 7.45 4.04
C THR A 364 -12.81 7.73 4.70
N LYS A 365 -12.23 8.91 4.44
CA LYS A 365 -10.88 9.33 4.90
C LYS A 365 -9.79 8.28 4.69
N ALA A 366 -9.99 7.39 3.71
CA ALA A 366 -9.16 6.23 3.47
C ALA A 366 -8.14 6.51 2.36
N VAL A 367 -6.93 6.02 2.55
CA VAL A 367 -5.86 6.05 1.54
C VAL A 367 -5.25 4.66 1.43
N TYR A 368 -5.06 4.24 0.20
CA TYR A 368 -4.39 3.00 -0.19
C TYR A 368 -3.02 3.34 -0.73
N VAL A 369 -2.02 2.55 -0.38
CA VAL A 369 -0.62 2.76 -0.73
C VAL A 369 -0.03 1.46 -1.24
N ALA A 370 0.77 1.54 -2.29
CA ALA A 370 1.62 0.45 -2.72
C ALA A 370 3.07 0.91 -2.79
N VAL A 371 3.97 0.07 -2.29
CA VAL A 371 5.42 0.29 -2.36
C VAL A 371 6.02 -0.84 -3.17
N GLN A 372 6.71 -0.51 -4.26
CA GLN A 372 7.36 -1.49 -5.14
C GLN A 372 8.87 -1.49 -4.94
N GLY A 373 9.49 -2.64 -4.70
CA GLY A 373 10.94 -2.75 -4.60
C GLY A 373 11.63 -2.66 -5.97
N GLN A 374 12.72 -1.90 -6.06
CA GLN A 374 13.52 -1.77 -7.30
C GLN A 374 14.84 -2.56 -7.26
N LYS A 375 15.36 -2.86 -6.07
CA LYS A 375 16.55 -3.69 -5.85
C LYS A 375 16.22 -5.00 -5.15
N ASP A 376 17.17 -5.94 -5.07
CA ASP A 376 16.90 -7.29 -4.57
C ASP A 376 16.38 -7.31 -3.12
N THR A 377 16.90 -6.42 -2.27
CA THR A 377 16.39 -6.19 -0.91
C THR A 377 16.20 -4.70 -0.65
N ASN A 378 14.96 -4.26 -0.55
CA ASN A 378 14.63 -2.87 -0.18
C ASN A 378 14.04 -2.88 1.22
N LYS A 379 14.56 -2.04 2.11
CA LYS A 379 13.99 -1.80 3.43
C LYS A 379 13.58 -0.35 3.49
N PHE A 380 12.33 -0.08 3.85
CA PHE A 380 11.80 1.27 3.85
C PHE A 380 10.95 1.54 5.09
N ARG A 381 10.81 2.83 5.39
CA ARG A 381 9.84 3.36 6.35
C ARG A 381 8.75 4.12 5.60
N LEU A 382 7.51 3.70 5.78
CA LEU A 382 6.29 4.36 5.33
C LEU A 382 5.77 5.27 6.42
N SER A 383 5.39 6.50 6.08
CA SER A 383 4.86 7.48 7.02
C SER A 383 3.73 8.29 6.39
N PHE A 384 2.79 8.71 7.24
CA PHE A 384 1.59 9.42 6.86
C PHE A 384 1.56 10.78 7.57
N TRP A 385 1.14 11.81 6.84
CA TRP A 385 1.21 13.20 7.29
C TRP A 385 -0.04 13.94 6.83
N ASP A 386 -0.59 14.77 7.70
CA ASP A 386 -1.52 15.84 7.31
C ASP A 386 -0.77 17.01 6.64
N ASN A 387 -1.48 17.89 5.96
CA ASN A 387 -0.92 19.00 5.17
C ASN A 387 -1.21 20.38 5.80
N LEU A 388 -0.74 20.59 7.05
CA LEU A 388 -0.94 21.85 7.80
C LEU A 388 -0.07 23.02 7.29
N PHE A 389 1.07 22.75 6.66
CA PHE A 389 1.94 23.80 6.12
C PHE A 389 1.44 24.32 4.77
N VAL A 390 1.77 25.57 4.43
CA VAL A 390 1.47 26.13 3.09
C VAL A 390 2.42 25.58 2.02
N ASN A 391 2.09 25.78 0.74
CA ASN A 391 2.96 25.47 -0.41
C ASN A 391 3.52 24.04 -0.42
N SER A 392 2.66 23.01 -0.26
CA SER A 392 3.04 21.58 -0.20
C SER A 392 3.99 21.21 0.96
N GLY A 393 4.17 22.10 1.93
CA GLY A 393 5.11 21.88 3.04
C GLY A 393 6.58 21.93 2.63
N THR A 394 6.93 22.40 1.44
CA THR A 394 8.33 22.59 1.05
C THR A 394 8.68 24.07 1.04
N PHE A 395 9.72 24.44 1.77
CA PHE A 395 10.22 25.80 1.90
C PHE A 395 11.67 25.87 1.41
N GLN A 396 12.01 26.99 0.77
CA GLN A 396 13.38 27.29 0.38
C GLN A 396 13.78 28.62 0.99
N VAL A 397 14.98 28.66 1.57
CA VAL A 397 15.53 29.86 2.19
C VAL A 397 17.00 29.99 1.85
N ASN A 398 17.41 31.22 1.61
CA ASN A 398 18.81 31.56 1.40
C ASN A 398 19.35 32.24 2.66
N VAL A 399 20.45 31.76 3.20
CA VAL A 399 21.07 32.27 4.43
C VAL A 399 22.47 32.75 4.11
N THR A 400 22.79 34.00 4.42
CA THR A 400 24.17 34.50 4.26
C THR A 400 25.07 33.86 5.31
N GLU A 401 26.26 33.42 4.90
CA GLU A 401 27.25 32.84 5.81
C GLU A 401 27.77 33.83 6.87
N GLY A 402 28.38 33.31 7.95
CA GLY A 402 29.08 34.11 8.96
C GLY A 402 28.20 34.94 9.89
N LEU A 403 26.88 34.95 9.68
CA LEU A 403 25.91 35.62 10.55
C LEU A 403 25.80 34.94 11.91
N ASP A 404 25.68 35.73 12.98
CA ASP A 404 25.36 35.23 14.32
C ASP A 404 24.02 34.46 14.33
N PRO A 405 23.77 33.56 15.31
CA PRO A 405 22.52 32.80 15.42
C PRO A 405 21.27 33.69 15.30
N HIS A 406 20.42 33.39 14.31
CA HIS A 406 19.24 34.20 13.99
C HIS A 406 18.10 33.35 13.42
N GLU A 407 16.89 33.93 13.37
CA GLU A 407 15.75 33.32 12.69
C GLU A 407 15.95 33.36 11.17
N ILE A 408 15.89 32.20 10.52
CA ILE A 408 16.09 32.09 9.07
C ILE A 408 14.77 32.06 8.30
N ILE A 409 13.72 31.45 8.86
CA ILE A 409 12.41 31.39 8.22
C ILE A 409 11.29 31.15 9.23
N THR A 410 10.17 31.86 9.06
CA THR A 410 8.87 31.51 9.66
C THR A 410 8.13 30.58 8.69
N LEU A 411 7.78 29.37 9.13
CA LEU A 411 7.07 28.39 8.30
C LEU A 411 5.57 28.61 8.41
N ASN A 412 5.00 29.24 7.40
CA ASN A 412 3.57 29.56 7.38
C ASN A 412 2.71 28.29 7.37
N MET A 413 1.63 28.33 8.14
CA MET A 413 0.65 27.26 8.27
C MET A 413 -0.72 27.75 7.81
N VAL A 414 -1.59 26.82 7.43
CA VAL A 414 -2.99 27.19 7.20
C VAL A 414 -3.73 27.42 8.50
N GLN A 415 -4.84 28.15 8.41
CA GLN A 415 -5.65 28.41 9.58
C GLN A 415 -6.16 27.09 10.18
N HIS A 416 -5.91 26.90 11.47
CA HIS A 416 -6.30 25.72 12.22
C HIS A 416 -6.63 26.07 13.68
N SER A 417 -7.31 25.17 14.39
CA SER A 417 -7.66 25.32 15.81
C SER A 417 -6.81 24.46 16.75
N TYR A 418 -5.83 23.73 16.22
CA TYR A 418 -5.01 22.77 16.97
C TYR A 418 -3.89 23.42 17.79
N ASN A 419 -3.53 22.78 18.91
CA ASN A 419 -2.41 23.19 19.75
C ASN A 419 -1.19 22.35 19.39
N LEU A 420 -0.26 22.93 18.63
CA LEU A 420 0.84 22.19 18.02
C LEU A 420 2.15 22.35 18.79
N GLU A 421 2.88 21.26 18.95
CA GLU A 421 4.31 21.24 19.27
C GLU A 421 5.13 21.07 17.99
N PHE A 422 6.29 21.73 17.93
CA PHE A 422 7.19 21.65 16.79
C PHE A 422 8.53 21.03 17.15
N MET A 423 9.02 20.16 16.29
CA MET A 423 10.30 19.49 16.48
C MET A 423 11.03 19.27 15.16
N ILE A 424 12.35 19.28 15.22
CA ILE A 424 13.19 18.85 14.10
C ILE A 424 13.26 17.32 14.13
N SER A 425 12.73 16.70 13.08
CA SER A 425 12.72 15.24 12.89
C SER A 425 13.92 14.75 12.09
N ASP A 426 14.40 15.56 11.14
CA ASP A 426 15.55 15.30 10.28
C ASP A 426 16.34 16.60 10.08
N GLY A 427 17.66 16.52 9.96
CA GLY A 427 18.59 17.65 9.99
C GLY A 427 19.39 17.78 11.30
N ASP A 428 20.49 18.53 11.25
CA ASP A 428 21.43 18.65 12.36
C ASP A 428 20.88 19.57 13.47
N LYS A 429 20.47 18.95 14.59
CA LYS A 429 19.92 19.63 15.77
C LYS A 429 20.95 20.43 16.55
N SER A 430 22.25 20.26 16.26
CA SER A 430 23.30 21.13 16.80
C SER A 430 23.42 22.45 16.04
N LEU A 431 22.98 22.47 14.78
CA LEU A 431 23.03 23.65 13.91
C LEU A 431 21.71 24.44 13.89
N PHE A 432 20.58 23.77 14.08
CA PHE A 432 19.26 24.36 13.92
C PHE A 432 18.35 24.12 15.12
N SER A 433 17.46 25.07 15.37
CA SER A 433 16.38 24.94 16.36
C SER A 433 15.06 25.46 15.80
N VAL A 434 13.96 24.90 16.30
CA VAL A 434 12.61 25.36 15.99
C VAL A 434 11.91 25.81 17.26
N GLY A 435 11.20 26.94 17.20
CA GLY A 435 10.38 27.41 18.31
C GLY A 435 9.35 26.36 18.72
N LYS A 436 9.32 25.99 20.00
CA LYS A 436 8.55 24.83 20.50
C LYS A 436 7.06 25.09 20.72
N SER A 437 6.66 26.35 20.90
CA SER A 437 5.29 26.73 21.21
C SER A 437 5.04 28.15 20.73
N ASN A 438 4.15 28.28 19.74
CA ASN A 438 3.45 29.47 19.23
C ASN A 438 2.73 29.02 17.96
N SER A 439 1.61 29.64 17.56
CA SER A 439 0.78 29.17 16.44
C SER A 439 1.50 29.11 15.07
N VAL A 440 2.72 29.65 14.96
CA VAL A 440 3.55 29.59 13.75
C VAL A 440 4.99 29.19 14.10
N PRO A 441 5.53 28.10 13.51
CA PRO A 441 6.88 27.65 13.77
C PRO A 441 7.94 28.52 13.10
N LYS A 442 8.97 28.85 13.87
CA LYS A 442 10.12 29.65 13.46
C LYS A 442 11.38 28.79 13.52
N LEU A 443 12.07 28.65 12.39
CA LEU A 443 13.34 27.94 12.29
C LEU A 443 14.49 28.94 12.40
N SER A 444 15.45 28.63 13.26
CA SER A 444 16.61 29.47 13.54
C SER A 444 17.91 28.67 13.49
N THR A 445 19.02 29.34 13.19
CA THR A 445 20.36 28.79 13.36
C THR A 445 20.79 28.89 14.82
N LEU A 446 21.57 27.91 15.28
CA LEU A 446 22.22 27.89 16.60
C LEU A 446 23.71 28.28 16.52
N VAL A 447 24.28 28.22 15.32
CA VAL A 447 25.68 28.55 15.03
C VAL A 447 25.78 29.38 13.75
N LYS A 448 26.96 29.94 13.50
CA LYS A 448 27.29 30.56 12.22
C LYS A 448 27.41 29.47 11.16
N LEU A 449 26.65 29.57 10.09
CA LEU A 449 26.80 28.69 8.94
C LEU A 449 27.96 29.18 8.07
N ASP A 450 28.62 28.23 7.43
CA ASP A 450 29.81 28.42 6.61
C ASP A 450 29.59 27.71 5.27
N TYR A 451 29.72 28.45 4.16
CA TYR A 451 29.41 27.92 2.82
C TYR A 451 30.37 26.79 2.45
N GLU A 452 31.64 26.91 2.83
CA GLU A 452 32.71 25.97 2.51
C GLU A 452 32.56 24.66 3.26
N THR A 453 32.08 24.72 4.50
CA THR A 453 31.75 23.53 5.30
C THR A 453 30.57 22.79 4.70
N SER A 454 29.46 23.48 4.43
CA SER A 454 28.35 22.90 3.68
C SER A 454 27.49 24.00 3.04
N PRO A 455 27.38 24.02 1.69
CA PRO A 455 26.64 25.06 0.98
C PRO A 455 25.13 24.86 1.03
N LYS A 456 24.65 23.68 1.45
CA LYS A 456 23.23 23.34 1.49
C LYS A 456 22.89 22.48 2.69
N TYR A 457 21.74 22.76 3.29
CA TYR A 457 21.16 21.94 4.36
C TYR A 457 19.71 21.58 4.02
N SER A 458 19.25 20.47 4.57
CA SER A 458 17.84 20.08 4.55
C SER A 458 17.40 19.78 5.98
N VAL A 459 16.34 20.43 6.43
CA VAL A 459 15.78 20.28 7.78
C VAL A 459 14.31 19.93 7.65
N VAL A 460 13.86 18.89 8.34
CA VAL A 460 12.44 18.50 8.38
C VAL A 460 11.86 18.86 9.73
N VAL A 461 10.94 19.83 9.71
CA VAL A 461 10.17 20.26 10.87
C VAL A 461 8.85 19.49 10.89
N VAL A 462 8.54 18.88 12.03
CA VAL A 462 7.25 18.23 12.27
C VAL A 462 6.43 19.10 13.21
N ALA A 463 5.18 19.33 12.85
CA ALA A 463 4.15 19.90 13.70
C ALA A 463 3.25 18.76 14.18
N GLN A 464 3.01 18.65 15.48
CA GLN A 464 2.21 17.57 16.07
C GLN A 464 1.21 18.15 17.07
N ASP A 465 -0.05 17.75 16.97
CA ASP A 465 -1.07 18.17 17.93
C ASP A 465 -0.84 17.52 19.30
N LEU A 466 -0.92 18.34 20.34
CA LEU A 466 -0.76 17.93 21.74
C LEU A 466 -1.95 17.08 22.21
N ALA A 467 -3.16 17.35 21.70
CA ALA A 467 -4.35 16.58 22.06
C ALA A 467 -4.41 15.25 21.30
N ASN A 468 -4.00 15.26 20.02
CA ASN A 468 -3.95 14.08 19.18
C ASN A 468 -2.60 13.93 18.49
N GLN A 469 -1.71 13.11 19.08
CA GLN A 469 -0.37 12.85 18.51
C GLN A 469 -0.39 12.24 17.10
N CYS A 470 -1.51 11.66 16.66
CA CYS A 470 -1.69 11.15 15.31
C CYS A 470 -1.89 12.25 14.28
N HIS A 471 -2.38 13.40 14.72
CA HIS A 471 -2.54 14.56 13.89
C HIS A 471 -1.21 15.31 13.82
N LYS A 472 -0.44 15.00 12.77
CA LYS A 472 0.88 15.58 12.54
C LYS A 472 1.08 15.95 11.09
N SER A 473 1.86 17.00 10.86
CA SER A 473 2.21 17.52 9.54
C SER A 473 3.72 17.73 9.48
N ARG A 474 4.29 17.72 8.27
CA ARG A 474 5.73 17.93 8.07
C ARG A 474 6.02 19.07 7.10
N ALA A 475 7.13 19.75 7.33
CA ALA A 475 7.70 20.74 6.44
C ALA A 475 9.15 20.39 6.13
N LEU A 476 9.51 20.32 4.84
CA LEU A 476 10.89 20.23 4.37
C LEU A 476 11.42 21.64 4.09
N VAL A 477 12.46 22.04 4.80
CA VAL A 477 13.16 23.32 4.59
C VAL A 477 14.49 23.06 3.91
N LYS A 478 14.64 23.52 2.66
CA LYS A 478 15.90 23.50 1.92
C LYS A 478 16.60 24.84 2.12
N ILE A 479 17.76 24.80 2.75
CA ILE A 479 18.56 25.98 3.10
C ILE A 479 19.74 26.03 2.14
N ASN A 480 19.86 27.11 1.37
CA ASN A 480 21.08 27.38 0.60
C ASN A 480 21.89 28.44 1.34
N VAL A 481 23.12 28.11 1.69
CA VAL A 481 24.04 29.12 2.21
C VAL A 481 24.51 29.97 1.03
N ILE A 482 24.42 31.28 1.15
CA ILE A 482 25.00 32.23 0.20
C ILE A 482 26.28 32.76 0.81
N GLY A 483 27.36 32.55 0.07
CA GLY A 483 28.70 32.98 0.45
C GLY A 483 29.57 33.19 -0.78
N GLN A 484 30.78 33.68 -0.55
CA GLN A 484 31.88 33.59 -1.52
C GLN A 484 32.92 32.64 -0.93
N ASN A 485 33.52 31.78 -1.76
CA ASN A 485 34.62 30.93 -1.32
C ASN A 485 35.84 31.75 -0.92
N ASP A 486 35.84 32.26 0.31
CA ASP A 486 36.85 33.14 0.88
C ASP A 486 38.03 32.36 1.48
N ASN A 487 37.86 31.05 1.68
CA ASN A 487 38.91 30.07 1.93
C ASN A 487 39.51 29.44 0.66
N ALA A 488 39.16 29.94 -0.54
CA ALA A 488 39.92 29.60 -1.73
C ALA A 488 41.39 29.96 -1.47
N ARG A 489 42.27 28.95 -1.41
CA ARG A 489 43.69 29.12 -1.15
C ARG A 489 44.21 30.33 -1.93
N LYS A 490 44.56 31.42 -1.23
CA LYS A 490 45.22 32.56 -1.87
C LYS A 490 46.59 32.09 -2.33
N VAL A 491 46.72 31.79 -3.62
CA VAL A 491 48.02 31.59 -4.24
C VAL A 491 48.66 32.96 -4.35
N LEU A 492 49.67 33.23 -3.53
CA LEU A 492 50.52 34.40 -3.71
C LEU A 492 51.49 34.10 -4.87
N ILE A 493 51.22 34.66 -6.05
CA ILE A 493 52.14 34.59 -7.18
C ILE A 493 53.18 35.69 -7.01
N ILE A 494 54.37 35.35 -6.54
CA ILE A 494 55.52 36.26 -6.53
C ILE A 494 56.28 36.07 -7.85
N ALA A 495 56.16 37.04 -8.75
CA ALA A 495 56.92 37.07 -9.99
C ALA A 495 58.20 37.91 -9.78
N PHE A 496 59.37 37.29 -9.93
CA PHE A 496 60.65 37.99 -9.91
C PHE A 496 61.01 38.46 -11.32
N PHE A 497 61.18 39.76 -11.47
CA PHE A 497 61.70 40.39 -12.68
C PHE A 497 63.09 40.94 -12.41
N PHE A 498 64.07 40.53 -13.21
CA PHE A 498 65.38 41.18 -13.23
C PHE A 498 65.41 42.20 -14.37
N PHE A 499 65.88 43.39 -14.06
CA PHE A 499 66.11 44.44 -15.04
C PHE A 499 67.52 44.29 -15.59
N ASN A 500 67.65 43.84 -16.85
CA ASN A 500 68.95 43.74 -17.49
C ASN A 500 69.37 45.12 -18.01
N THR A 501 70.31 45.76 -17.33
CA THR A 501 70.76 47.14 -17.61
C THR A 501 71.50 47.29 -18.94
N LYS A 502 71.86 46.19 -19.62
CA LYS A 502 72.55 46.23 -20.92
C LYS A 502 71.63 46.12 -22.14
N THR A 503 70.41 45.63 -22.00
CA THR A 503 69.51 45.33 -23.14
C THR A 503 68.15 46.02 -23.06
N THR A 504 67.86 46.80 -22.01
CA THR A 504 66.56 47.47 -21.79
C THR A 504 65.36 46.52 -21.94
N SER A 505 65.52 45.26 -21.53
CA SER A 505 64.47 44.23 -21.66
C SER A 505 64.16 43.59 -20.32
N LEU A 506 62.89 43.61 -19.90
CA LEU A 506 62.40 42.78 -18.79
C LEU A 506 62.31 41.34 -19.25
N SER A 507 62.89 40.41 -18.48
CA SER A 507 62.74 38.97 -18.72
C SER A 507 62.24 38.28 -17.46
N LEU A 508 61.19 37.47 -17.60
CA LEU A 508 60.59 36.70 -16.52
C LEU A 508 61.48 35.48 -16.25
N CYS A 509 62.07 35.39 -15.05
CA CYS A 509 63.08 34.36 -14.75
C CYS A 509 62.53 33.17 -13.93
N GLY A 510 61.35 33.30 -13.32
CA GLY A 510 60.70 32.20 -12.62
C GLY A 510 59.41 32.60 -11.91
N ILE A 511 58.51 31.62 -11.77
CA ILE A 511 57.27 31.71 -10.98
C ILE A 511 57.46 30.79 -9.78
N ILE A 512 57.42 31.33 -8.56
CA ILE A 512 57.42 30.53 -7.34
C ILE A 512 55.98 30.41 -6.85
N TRP A 513 55.51 29.17 -6.70
CA TRP A 513 54.23 28.86 -6.07
C TRP A 513 54.46 28.70 -4.57
N VAL A 514 54.17 29.73 -3.78
CA VAL A 514 54.24 29.62 -2.32
C VAL A 514 52.92 29.06 -1.81
N ARG A 515 52.98 27.89 -1.15
CA ARG A 515 51.85 27.31 -0.41
C ARG A 515 51.78 28.04 0.94
N CYS A 516 50.78 28.89 1.13
CA CYS A 516 50.38 29.37 2.45
C CYS A 516 49.38 28.41 3.08
#